data_AF-A0A0W0WWD4-F1
#
_entry.id   AF-A0A0W0WWD4-F1
#
_cell.length_a   1.000
_cell.length_b   1.000
_cell.length_c   1.000
_cell.angle_alpha   90.00
_cell.angle_beta   90.00
_cell.angle_gamma   90.00
#
_symmetry.space_group_name_H-M   'P 1'
#
loop_
_entity.id
_entity.type
_entity.pdbx_description
1 polymer ?
#
loop_
_entity_poly.entity_id
_entity_poly.type
_entity_poly.pdbx_seq_one_letter_code
_entity_poly.pdbx_strand_id
1 'polypeptide(L)'
;MIKLLESIHFLFPILGIIILFFGIQLGRKNYILVALWLSLIALILHYRASGGEILGSYFNYQHAAIYSLNLIVLISSIICLLLTSMDEIHSRILRYGAGLLSAGLITGGALLITNLWINASFVENRLPGTPILQVATFNKQPYCSYKYVFYKIGSDSIVRFMCPNYYGLLPSVGPLSTAPSFVIKQLPTQLQAKFHENSEAM
;
A
#
# COMPACT_ATOMS: atom_id res chain seq x y z
N MET A 1 9.74 -19.66 -13.76
CA MET A 1 8.37 -19.34 -13.31
C MET A 1 8.30 -17.99 -12.59
N ILE A 2 9.17 -17.69 -11.61
CA ILE A 2 9.20 -16.40 -10.87
C ILE A 2 9.38 -15.18 -11.79
N LYS A 3 10.36 -15.23 -12.71
CA LYS A 3 10.60 -14.14 -13.68
C LYS A 3 9.44 -13.85 -14.62
N LEU A 4 8.63 -14.86 -14.96
CA LEU A 4 7.48 -14.66 -15.86
C LEU A 4 6.35 -13.93 -15.12
N LEU A 5 6.10 -14.32 -13.87
CA LEU A 5 5.07 -13.72 -13.03
C LEU A 5 5.42 -12.26 -12.71
N GLU A 6 6.68 -11.97 -12.35
CA GLU A 6 7.17 -10.61 -12.17
C GLU A 6 7.02 -9.74 -13.43
N SER A 7 7.34 -10.30 -14.60
CA SER A 7 7.13 -9.61 -15.88
C SER A 7 5.64 -9.33 -16.16
N ILE A 8 4.73 -10.25 -15.83
CA ILE A 8 3.29 -10.05 -16.00
C ILE A 8 2.78 -8.95 -15.07
N HIS A 9 3.22 -8.95 -13.80
CA HIS A 9 2.89 -7.90 -12.84
C HIS A 9 3.32 -6.51 -13.30
N PHE A 10 4.43 -6.41 -14.01
CA PHE A 10 4.91 -5.14 -14.56
C PHE A 10 4.19 -4.76 -15.87
N LEU A 11 3.98 -5.73 -16.76
CA LEU A 11 3.44 -5.49 -18.10
C LEU A 11 1.96 -5.08 -18.08
N PHE A 12 1.14 -5.73 -17.26
CA PHE A 12 -0.31 -5.51 -17.27
C PHE A 12 -0.70 -4.07 -16.88
N PRO A 13 -0.15 -3.48 -15.80
CA PRO A 13 -0.43 -2.09 -15.46
C PRO A 13 0.00 -1.11 -16.57
N ILE A 14 1.14 -1.35 -17.23
CA ILE A 14 1.63 -0.50 -18.34
C ILE A 14 0.70 -0.58 -19.55
N LEU A 15 0.34 -1.80 -19.97
CA LEU A 15 -0.64 -2.00 -21.04
C LEU A 15 -1.98 -1.36 -20.66
N GLY A 16 -2.39 -1.47 -19.40
CA GLY A 16 -3.59 -0.83 -18.85
C GLY A 16 -3.57 0.68 -19.04
N ILE A 17 -2.46 1.36 -18.74
CA ILE A 17 -2.29 2.80 -19.02
C ILE A 17 -2.45 3.08 -20.51
N ILE A 18 -1.74 2.35 -21.36
CA ILE A 18 -1.72 2.61 -22.80
C ILE A 18 -3.13 2.48 -23.37
N ILE A 19 -3.84 1.40 -23.03
CA ILE A 19 -5.20 1.12 -23.48
C ILE A 19 -6.18 2.18 -22.94
N LEU A 20 -6.06 2.54 -21.65
CA LEU A 20 -6.89 3.58 -21.04
C LEU A 20 -6.69 4.93 -21.74
N PHE A 21 -5.44 5.31 -21.99
CA PHE A 21 -5.09 6.54 -22.68
C PHE A 21 -5.70 6.59 -24.08
N PHE A 22 -5.55 5.53 -24.88
CA PHE A 22 -6.22 5.44 -26.19
C PHE A 22 -7.74 5.45 -26.07
N GLY A 23 -8.31 4.79 -25.06
CA GLY A 23 -9.75 4.79 -24.83
C GLY A 23 -10.32 6.18 -24.54
N ILE A 24 -9.62 6.98 -23.73
CA ILE A 24 -9.97 8.38 -23.45
C ILE A 24 -9.79 9.23 -24.70
N GLN A 25 -8.63 9.15 -25.36
CA GLN A 25 -8.30 10.02 -26.50
C GLN A 25 -9.18 9.75 -27.73
N LEU A 26 -9.58 8.50 -27.95
CA LEU A 26 -10.47 8.10 -29.05
C LEU A 26 -11.96 8.15 -28.67
N GLY A 27 -12.30 8.43 -27.41
CA GLY A 27 -13.68 8.44 -26.90
C GLY A 27 -14.38 7.07 -26.98
N ARG A 28 -13.63 5.96 -26.94
CA ARG A 28 -14.16 4.60 -27.14
C ARG A 28 -14.31 3.86 -25.81
N LYS A 29 -15.55 3.74 -25.32
CA LYS A 29 -15.88 3.03 -24.06
C LYS A 29 -15.32 1.60 -23.99
N ASN A 30 -15.26 0.88 -25.11
CA ASN A 30 -14.74 -0.49 -25.16
C ASN A 30 -13.26 -0.59 -24.75
N TYR A 31 -12.42 0.39 -25.12
CA TYR A 31 -11.02 0.39 -24.69
C TYR A 31 -10.91 0.64 -23.18
N ILE A 32 -11.74 1.53 -22.64
CA ILE A 32 -11.80 1.79 -21.19
C ILE A 32 -12.24 0.53 -20.44
N LEU A 33 -13.22 -0.22 -20.97
CA LEU A 33 -13.65 -1.51 -20.41
C LEU A 33 -12.52 -2.55 -20.45
N VAL A 34 -11.76 -2.63 -21.54
CA VAL A 34 -10.61 -3.55 -21.64
C VAL A 34 -9.53 -3.17 -20.62
N ALA A 35 -9.21 -1.88 -20.46
CA ALA A 35 -8.27 -1.41 -19.45
C ALA A 35 -8.74 -1.75 -18.02
N LEU A 36 -10.03 -1.59 -17.74
CA LEU A 36 -10.65 -1.98 -16.47
C LEU A 36 -10.46 -3.48 -16.19
N TRP A 37 -10.81 -4.33 -17.16
CA TRP A 37 -10.67 -5.79 -17.02
C TRP A 37 -9.23 -6.21 -16.81
N LEU A 38 -8.30 -5.64 -17.59
CA LEU A 38 -6.88 -5.92 -17.47
C LEU A 38 -6.35 -5.52 -16.08
N SER A 39 -6.79 -4.37 -15.57
CA SER A 39 -6.40 -3.88 -14.24
C SER A 39 -6.98 -4.73 -13.10
N LEU A 40 -8.22 -5.22 -13.24
CA LEU A 40 -8.83 -6.16 -12.28
C LEU A 40 -8.07 -7.49 -12.23
N ILE A 41 -7.69 -8.04 -13.39
CA ILE A 41 -6.88 -9.26 -13.45
C ILE A 41 -5.53 -9.02 -12.78
N ALA A 42 -4.85 -7.90 -13.09
CA ALA A 42 -3.59 -7.54 -12.46
C ALA A 42 -3.72 -7.41 -10.94
N LEU A 43 -4.80 -6.79 -10.45
CA LEU A 43 -5.09 -6.65 -9.02
C LEU A 43 -5.20 -8.01 -8.32
N ILE A 44 -5.95 -8.95 -8.90
CA ILE A 44 -6.12 -10.30 -8.35
C ILE A 44 -4.79 -11.05 -8.33
N LEU A 45 -3.99 -10.92 -9.40
CA LEU A 45 -2.67 -11.53 -9.44
C LEU A 45 -1.77 -10.96 -8.34
N HIS A 46 -1.73 -9.63 -8.19
CA HIS A 46 -0.93 -8.98 -7.14
C HIS A 46 -1.36 -9.42 -5.74
N TYR A 47 -2.66 -9.51 -5.48
CA TYR A 47 -3.21 -10.00 -4.21
C TYR A 47 -2.78 -11.43 -3.88
N ARG A 48 -2.74 -12.31 -4.89
CA ARG A 48 -2.25 -13.68 -4.70
C ARG A 48 -0.74 -13.73 -4.48
N ALA A 49 0.01 -12.93 -5.23
CA ALA A 49 1.46 -12.84 -5.10
C ALA A 49 1.90 -12.30 -3.74
N SER A 50 1.09 -11.42 -3.13
CA SER A 50 1.34 -10.87 -1.79
C SER A 50 0.80 -11.75 -0.66
N GLY A 51 0.45 -13.01 -0.91
CA GLY A 51 0.00 -13.94 0.13
C GLY A 51 -1.39 -13.63 0.69
N GLY A 52 -2.20 -12.84 -0.03
CA GLY A 52 -3.51 -12.38 0.44
C GLY A 52 -3.46 -11.08 1.25
N GLU A 53 -2.32 -10.37 1.26
CA GLU A 53 -2.18 -9.10 1.96
C GLU A 53 -2.04 -7.94 0.97
N ILE A 54 -2.88 -6.91 1.08
CA ILE A 54 -2.84 -5.73 0.19
C ILE A 54 -1.83 -4.67 0.68
N LEU A 55 -1.32 -4.81 1.91
CA LEU A 55 -0.43 -3.86 2.59
C LEU A 55 0.61 -4.57 3.48
N GLY A 56 1.08 -5.74 3.05
CA GLY A 56 2.02 -6.58 3.79
C GLY A 56 3.49 -6.21 3.61
N SER A 57 4.38 -7.05 4.15
CA SER A 57 5.85 -6.92 4.04
C SER A 57 6.40 -7.05 2.61
N TYR A 58 5.55 -7.48 1.66
CA TYR A 58 5.85 -7.61 0.24
C TYR A 58 6.01 -6.25 -0.49
N PHE A 59 5.47 -5.16 0.07
CA PHE A 59 5.45 -3.87 -0.61
C PHE A 59 6.74 -3.09 -0.37
N ASN A 60 7.81 -3.43 -1.09
CA ASN A 60 8.94 -2.51 -1.31
C ASN A 60 8.54 -1.37 -2.28
N TYR A 61 9.44 -0.42 -2.53
CA TYR A 61 9.16 0.69 -3.45
C TYR A 61 8.76 0.24 -4.85
N GLN A 62 9.38 -0.81 -5.38
CA GLN A 62 9.07 -1.31 -6.72
C GLN A 62 7.64 -1.88 -6.80
N HIS A 63 7.27 -2.76 -5.88
CA HIS A 63 5.93 -3.34 -5.84
C HIS A 63 4.86 -2.29 -5.52
N ALA A 64 5.17 -1.34 -4.63
CA ALA A 64 4.27 -0.22 -4.33
C ALA A 64 4.04 0.69 -5.55
N ALA A 65 5.07 0.96 -6.35
CA ALA A 65 4.94 1.75 -7.57
C ALA A 65 4.06 1.05 -8.62
N ILE A 66 4.33 -0.23 -8.89
CA ILE A 66 3.56 -1.04 -9.85
C ILE A 66 2.09 -1.14 -9.41
N TYR A 67 1.86 -1.40 -8.12
CA TYR A 67 0.51 -1.52 -7.58
C TYR A 67 -0.23 -0.18 -7.59
N SER A 68 0.44 0.93 -7.25
CA SER A 68 -0.12 2.29 -7.38
C SER A 68 -0.56 2.58 -8.81
N LEU A 69 0.29 2.23 -9.78
CA LEU A 69 0.01 2.43 -11.19
C LEU A 69 -1.22 1.63 -11.64
N ASN A 70 -1.33 0.37 -11.20
CA ASN A 70 -2.53 -0.44 -11.44
C ASN A 70 -3.79 0.18 -10.81
N LEU A 71 -3.72 0.63 -9.56
CA LEU A 71 -4.85 1.28 -8.87
C LEU A 71 -5.29 2.55 -9.59
N ILE A 72 -4.36 3.36 -10.08
CA ILE A 72 -4.66 4.56 -10.86
C ILE A 72 -5.43 4.19 -12.13
N VAL A 73 -4.99 3.17 -12.88
CA VAL A 73 -5.71 2.69 -14.08
C VAL A 73 -7.11 2.20 -13.72
N LEU A 74 -7.23 1.39 -12.65
CA LEU A 74 -8.51 0.84 -12.19
C LEU A 74 -9.51 1.95 -11.86
N ILE A 75 -9.10 2.85 -10.96
CA ILE A 75 -9.95 3.93 -10.44
C ILE A 75 -10.31 4.89 -11.57
N SER A 76 -9.36 5.27 -12.42
CA SER A 76 -9.60 6.15 -13.56
C SER A 76 -10.56 5.52 -14.56
N SER A 77 -10.42 4.22 -14.85
CA SER A 77 -11.34 3.50 -15.75
C SER A 77 -12.77 3.50 -15.19
N ILE A 78 -12.95 3.22 -13.90
CA ILE A 78 -14.27 3.24 -13.24
C ILE A 78 -14.85 4.66 -13.29
N ILE A 79 -14.07 5.68 -12.94
CA ILE A 79 -14.52 7.07 -12.97
C ILE A 79 -14.93 7.48 -14.39
N CYS A 80 -14.10 7.21 -15.40
CA CYS A 80 -14.42 7.53 -16.79
C CYS A 80 -15.71 6.85 -17.24
N LEU A 81 -15.92 5.57 -16.89
CA LEU A 81 -17.16 4.86 -17.22
C LEU A 81 -18.37 5.47 -16.50
N LEU A 82 -18.25 5.78 -15.21
CA LEU A 82 -19.31 6.45 -14.45
C LEU A 82 -19.67 7.81 -15.06
N LEU A 83 -18.67 8.64 -15.35
CA LEU A 83 -18.88 9.96 -15.95
C LEU A 83 -19.52 9.86 -17.33
N THR A 84 -19.05 8.94 -18.18
CA THR A 84 -19.62 8.75 -19.51
C THR A 84 -21.06 8.24 -19.44
N SER A 85 -21.41 7.47 -18.41
CA SER A 85 -22.79 7.04 -18.18
C SER A 85 -23.66 8.13 -17.57
N MET A 86 -23.11 9.12 -16.86
CA MET A 86 -23.88 10.22 -16.26
C MET A 86 -24.59 11.10 -17.29
N ASP A 87 -24.01 11.28 -18.48
CA ASP A 87 -24.62 12.05 -19.56
C ASP A 87 -25.86 11.35 -20.15
N GLU A 88 -25.94 10.03 -20.04
CA GLU A 88 -27.05 9.21 -20.55
C GLU A 88 -28.16 9.01 -19.49
N ILE A 89 -27.88 9.29 -18.22
CA ILE A 89 -28.80 9.07 -17.10
C ILE A 89 -29.77 10.26 -16.95
N HIS A 90 -31.05 10.02 -17.27
CA HIS A 90 -32.12 10.99 -17.05
C HIS A 90 -32.52 11.15 -15.56
N SER A 91 -32.28 10.14 -14.72
CA SER A 91 -32.65 10.16 -13.30
C SER A 91 -31.66 10.98 -12.46
N ARG A 92 -32.14 12.07 -11.84
CA ARG A 92 -31.34 12.92 -10.94
C ARG A 92 -30.71 12.14 -9.78
N ILE A 93 -31.42 11.15 -9.23
CA ILE A 93 -30.94 10.33 -8.10
C ILE A 93 -29.72 9.52 -8.52
N LEU A 94 -29.80 8.84 -9.67
CA LEU A 94 -28.69 8.03 -10.19
C LEU A 94 -27.47 8.90 -10.51
N ARG A 95 -27.69 10.12 -11.03
CA ARG A 95 -26.60 11.06 -11.30
C ARG A 95 -25.89 11.52 -10.02
N TYR A 96 -26.63 11.85 -8.95
CA TYR A 96 -26.03 12.18 -7.65
C TYR A 96 -25.32 10.97 -7.02
N GLY A 97 -25.91 9.78 -7.13
CA GLY A 97 -25.30 8.54 -6.66
C GLY A 97 -23.98 8.24 -7.36
N ALA A 98 -23.92 8.40 -8.69
CA ALA A 98 -22.69 8.25 -9.46
C ALA A 98 -21.62 9.27 -9.04
N GLY A 99 -21.99 10.54 -8.86
CA GLY A 99 -21.09 11.58 -8.37
C GLY A 99 -20.52 11.28 -6.97
N LEU A 100 -21.38 10.83 -6.05
CA LEU A 100 -20.94 10.42 -4.70
C LEU A 100 -20.00 9.22 -4.75
N LEU A 101 -20.30 8.22 -5.60
CA LEU A 101 -19.44 7.05 -5.81
C LEU A 101 -18.08 7.46 -6.38
N SER A 102 -18.05 8.35 -7.38
CA SER A 102 -16.81 8.88 -7.94
C SER A 102 -15.99 9.63 -6.88
N ALA A 103 -16.61 10.50 -6.07
CA ALA A 103 -15.92 11.20 -4.99
C ALA A 103 -15.36 10.23 -3.93
N GLY A 104 -16.12 9.21 -3.57
CA GLY A 104 -15.68 8.14 -2.68
C GLY A 104 -14.50 7.34 -3.24
N LEU A 105 -14.52 7.00 -4.53
CA LEU A 105 -13.43 6.30 -5.22
C LEU A 105 -12.15 7.14 -5.27
N ILE A 106 -12.25 8.44 -5.56
CA ILE A 106 -11.08 9.34 -5.58
C ILE A 106 -10.50 9.45 -4.17
N THR A 107 -11.34 9.72 -3.17
CA THR A 107 -10.89 9.89 -1.78
C THR A 107 -10.31 8.60 -1.22
N GLY A 108 -11.01 7.48 -1.39
CA GLY A 108 -10.55 6.16 -0.96
C GLY A 108 -9.29 5.72 -1.69
N GLY A 109 -9.19 6.02 -2.99
CA GLY A 109 -8.00 5.79 -3.81
C GLY A 109 -6.78 6.54 -3.31
N ALA A 110 -6.94 7.84 -3.04
CA ALA A 110 -5.86 8.67 -2.50
C ALA A 110 -5.38 8.17 -1.13
N LEU A 111 -6.31 7.79 -0.25
CA LEU A 111 -5.99 7.21 1.05
C LEU A 111 -5.25 5.87 0.91
N LEU A 112 -5.72 4.99 0.02
CA LEU A 112 -5.10 3.68 -0.22
C LEU A 112 -3.68 3.82 -0.78
N ILE A 113 -3.48 4.69 -1.77
CA ILE A 113 -2.15 4.96 -2.33
C ILE A 113 -1.23 5.56 -1.26
N THR A 114 -1.73 6.51 -0.47
CA THR A 114 -0.93 7.09 0.62
C THR A 114 -0.51 6.04 1.64
N ASN A 115 -1.43 5.16 2.06
CA ASN A 115 -1.12 4.05 2.95
C ASN A 115 -0.04 3.13 2.38
N LEU A 116 -0.21 2.73 1.12
CA LEU A 116 0.73 1.88 0.40
C LEU A 116 2.15 2.47 0.41
N TRP A 117 2.29 3.77 0.17
CA TRP A 117 3.59 4.45 0.19
C TRP A 117 4.18 4.62 1.58
N ILE A 118 3.35 4.87 2.61
CA ILE A 118 3.81 4.87 4.00
C ILE A 118 4.34 3.47 4.37
N ASN A 119 3.61 2.42 4.01
CA ASN A 119 4.03 1.04 4.24
C ASN A 119 5.32 0.72 3.48
N ALA A 120 5.43 1.11 2.21
CA ALA A 120 6.63 0.86 1.41
C ALA A 120 7.87 1.57 1.95
N SER A 121 7.72 2.83 2.37
CA SER A 121 8.77 3.58 3.05
C SER A 121 9.15 2.94 4.39
N PHE A 122 8.16 2.40 5.11
CA PHE A 122 8.43 1.68 6.35
C PHE A 122 9.20 0.38 6.07
N VAL A 123 8.79 -0.42 5.10
CA VAL A 123 9.43 -1.70 4.78
C VAL A 123 10.85 -1.50 4.22
N GLU A 124 11.04 -0.58 3.28
CA GLU A 124 12.31 -0.44 2.56
C GLU A 124 13.38 0.25 3.40
N ASN A 125 13.04 1.31 4.14
CA ASN A 125 14.00 2.07 4.96
C ASN A 125 14.35 1.37 6.28
N ARG A 126 14.53 0.05 6.26
CA ARG A 126 15.01 -0.73 7.38
C ARG A 126 16.51 -0.95 7.27
N LEU A 127 17.18 -1.17 8.40
CA LEU A 127 18.57 -1.57 8.41
C LEU A 127 18.70 -2.94 7.69
N PRO A 128 19.56 -3.07 6.67
CA PRO A 128 19.73 -4.32 5.95
C PRO A 128 20.07 -5.48 6.90
N GLY A 129 19.45 -6.64 6.67
CA GLY A 129 19.63 -7.80 7.55
C GLY A 129 18.84 -7.78 8.86
N THR A 130 18.00 -6.75 9.10
CA THR A 130 17.08 -6.74 10.26
C THR A 130 15.64 -7.10 9.85
N PRO A 131 14.92 -7.83 10.71
CA PRO A 131 13.53 -8.19 10.46
C PRO A 131 12.57 -7.03 10.78
N ILE A 132 11.38 -7.07 10.17
CA ILE A 132 10.23 -6.29 10.64
C ILE A 132 9.47 -7.16 11.62
N LEU A 133 9.23 -6.65 12.82
CA LEU A 133 8.60 -7.38 13.91
C LEU A 133 7.16 -6.95 14.05
N GLN A 134 6.23 -7.90 13.90
CA GLN A 134 4.83 -7.68 14.22
C GLN A 134 4.56 -8.19 15.63
N VAL A 135 4.15 -7.30 16.53
CA VAL A 135 3.92 -7.65 17.94
C VAL A 135 2.47 -7.37 18.29
N ALA A 136 1.80 -8.43 18.76
CA ALA A 136 0.48 -8.34 19.37
C ALA A 136 0.65 -8.05 20.87
N THR A 137 0.00 -7.01 21.35
CA THR A 137 0.03 -6.59 22.75
C THR A 137 -1.35 -6.76 23.37
N PHE A 138 -1.40 -7.34 24.57
CA PHE A 138 -2.65 -7.43 25.35
C PHE A 138 -3.08 -6.05 25.84
N ASN A 139 -2.10 -5.24 26.24
CA ASN A 139 -2.27 -3.85 26.65
C ASN A 139 -1.77 -2.91 25.55
N LYS A 140 -2.62 -1.97 25.15
CA LYS A 140 -2.29 -0.96 24.14
C LYS A 140 -1.08 -0.15 24.58
N GLN A 141 -0.20 0.14 23.64
CA GLN A 141 0.96 0.99 23.89
C GLN A 141 0.53 2.47 23.93
N PRO A 142 1.19 3.35 24.70
CA PRO A 142 0.79 4.75 24.82
C PRO A 142 0.85 5.49 23.46
N TYR A 143 1.72 5.05 22.56
CA TYR A 143 1.90 5.58 21.20
C TYR A 143 1.10 4.82 20.13
N CYS A 144 0.34 3.79 20.48
CA CYS A 144 -0.48 3.04 19.53
C CYS A 144 -1.81 2.56 20.13
N SER A 145 -2.90 3.07 19.58
CA SER A 145 -4.27 2.72 19.99
C SER A 145 -4.72 1.34 19.52
N TYR A 146 -3.92 0.67 18.67
CA TYR A 146 -4.18 -0.66 18.12
C TYR A 146 -3.39 -1.74 18.87
N LYS A 147 -3.91 -2.98 18.87
CA LYS A 147 -3.28 -4.10 19.59
C LYS A 147 -2.02 -4.61 18.90
N TYR A 148 -1.93 -4.42 17.59
CA TYR A 148 -0.79 -4.84 16.78
C TYR A 148 0.08 -3.64 16.44
N VAL A 149 1.38 -3.77 16.66
CA VAL A 149 2.37 -2.74 16.31
C VAL A 149 3.48 -3.41 15.51
N PHE A 150 3.88 -2.77 14.42
CA PHE A 150 5.04 -3.18 13.65
C PHE A 150 6.26 -2.39 14.10
N TYR A 151 7.39 -3.05 14.29
CA TYR A 151 8.66 -2.43 14.63
C TYR A 151 9.71 -2.74 13.58
N LYS A 152 10.61 -1.78 13.36
CA LYS A 152 11.81 -1.97 12.56
C LYS A 152 12.98 -1.22 13.18
N ILE A 153 14.19 -1.58 12.76
CA ILE A 153 15.36 -0.73 12.93
C ILE A 153 15.51 0.09 11.67
N GLY A 154 15.55 1.40 11.79
CA GLY A 154 15.84 2.30 10.68
C GLY A 154 17.30 2.19 10.24
N SER A 155 17.59 2.67 9.03
CA SER A 155 18.98 2.78 8.55
C SER A 155 19.86 3.67 9.43
N ASP A 156 19.24 4.55 10.23
CA ASP A 156 19.83 5.40 11.27
C ASP A 156 20.09 4.65 12.61
N SER A 157 19.86 3.33 12.66
CA SER A 157 19.92 2.52 13.88
C SER A 157 18.92 2.93 14.97
N ILE A 158 17.86 3.68 14.63
CA ILE A 158 16.79 4.04 15.57
C ILE A 158 15.64 3.05 15.43
N VAL A 159 15.06 2.61 16.56
CA VAL A 159 13.85 1.79 16.53
C VAL A 159 12.67 2.66 16.12
N ARG A 160 11.96 2.23 15.08
CA ARG A 160 10.77 2.91 14.57
C ARG A 160 9.57 1.98 14.65
N PHE A 161 8.40 2.54 14.92
CA PHE A 161 7.14 1.82 14.95
C PHE A 161 6.23 2.24 13.79
N MET A 162 5.35 1.34 13.38
CA MET A 162 4.19 1.60 12.56
C MET A 162 2.95 1.04 13.28
N CYS A 163 2.05 1.95 13.65
CA CYS A 163 0.79 1.65 14.31
C CYS A 163 -0.33 1.68 13.27
N PRO A 164 -0.98 0.55 12.96
CA PRO A 164 -2.18 0.52 12.13
C PRO A 164 -3.31 1.33 12.78
N ASN A 165 -4.15 1.95 11.95
CA ASN A 165 -5.42 2.50 12.41
C ASN A 165 -6.48 1.39 12.45
N TYR A 166 -7.47 1.51 13.34
CA TYR A 166 -8.64 0.64 13.44
C TYR A 166 -9.33 0.40 12.09
N TYR A 167 -9.44 1.45 11.26
CA TYR A 167 -10.04 1.36 9.93
C TYR A 167 -9.08 0.92 8.82
N GLY A 168 -7.81 0.67 9.14
CA GLY A 168 -6.78 0.31 8.15
C GLY A 168 -6.46 1.42 7.14
N LEU A 169 -6.89 2.65 7.39
CA LEU A 169 -6.81 3.74 6.40
C LEU A 169 -5.42 4.35 6.25
N LEU A 170 -4.82 4.85 7.34
CA LEU A 170 -3.48 5.42 7.34
C LEU A 170 -2.78 5.01 8.64
N PRO A 171 -1.60 4.36 8.56
CA PRO A 171 -0.86 4.02 9.76
C PRO A 171 -0.09 5.24 10.30
N SER A 172 0.12 5.29 11.60
CA SER A 172 1.01 6.27 12.24
C SER A 172 2.42 5.68 12.33
N VAL A 173 3.42 6.44 11.90
CA VAL A 173 4.83 6.02 11.92
C VAL A 173 5.64 7.00 12.76
N GLY A 174 6.51 6.49 13.62
CA GLY A 174 7.36 7.35 14.45
C GLY A 174 8.59 6.63 15.01
N PRO A 175 9.60 7.39 15.45
CA PRO A 175 10.73 6.86 16.20
C PRO A 175 10.32 6.55 17.65
N LEU A 176 11.03 5.62 18.28
CA LEU A 176 11.00 5.38 19.72
C LEU A 176 12.32 5.84 20.32
N SER A 177 12.23 6.65 21.37
CA SER A 177 13.40 7.08 22.16
C SER A 177 14.07 5.93 22.90
N THR A 178 13.29 4.91 23.26
CA THR A 178 13.77 3.72 23.98
C THR A 178 13.33 2.48 23.23
N ALA A 179 14.31 1.67 22.83
CA ALA A 179 14.06 0.40 22.15
C ALA A 179 13.42 -0.61 23.12
N PRO A 180 12.24 -1.17 22.82
CA PRO A 180 11.67 -2.21 23.67
C PRO A 180 12.58 -3.44 23.72
N SER A 181 12.75 -4.03 24.91
CA SER A 181 13.68 -5.14 25.13
C SER A 181 13.40 -6.37 24.25
N PHE A 182 12.13 -6.62 23.91
CA PHE A 182 11.75 -7.69 22.99
C PHE A 182 12.23 -7.46 21.55
N VAL A 183 12.32 -6.20 21.11
CA VAL A 183 12.86 -5.85 19.78
C VAL A 183 14.35 -6.16 19.75
N ILE A 184 15.09 -5.74 20.79
CA ILE A 184 16.54 -5.94 20.88
C ILE A 184 16.88 -7.43 20.88
N LYS A 185 16.16 -8.25 21.66
CA LYS A 185 16.40 -9.70 21.75
C LYS A 185 16.21 -10.46 20.44
N GLN A 186 15.48 -9.90 19.48
CA GLN A 186 15.24 -10.52 18.18
C GLN A 186 16.24 -10.07 17.12
N LEU A 187 17.21 -9.22 17.46
CA LEU A 187 18.25 -8.78 16.55
C LEU A 187 19.40 -9.77 16.45
N PRO A 188 20.16 -9.77 15.34
CA PRO A 188 21.47 -10.42 15.28
C PRO A 188 22.38 -9.99 16.44
N THR A 189 23.17 -10.91 16.98
CA THR A 189 24.05 -10.68 18.14
C THR A 189 25.00 -9.49 17.97
N GLN A 190 25.48 -9.25 16.76
CA GLN A 190 26.34 -8.10 16.41
C GLN A 190 25.64 -6.75 16.61
N LEU A 191 24.32 -6.69 16.35
CA LEU A 191 23.52 -5.49 16.54
C LEU A 191 23.08 -5.33 17.99
N GLN A 192 22.83 -6.44 18.71
CA GLN A 192 22.53 -6.40 20.15
C GLN A 192 23.63 -5.69 20.93
N ALA A 193 24.91 -6.00 20.65
CA ALA A 193 26.06 -5.37 21.30
C ALA A 193 26.07 -3.84 21.16
N LYS A 194 25.77 -3.31 19.96
CA LYS A 194 25.71 -1.87 19.70
C LYS A 194 24.59 -1.14 20.47
N PHE A 195 23.45 -1.79 20.66
CA PHE A 195 22.35 -1.22 21.43
C PHE A 195 22.60 -1.28 22.94
N HIS A 196 23.36 -2.27 23.42
CA HIS A 196 23.81 -2.34 24.81
C HIS A 196 24.86 -1.26 25.12
N GLU A 197 25.84 -1.07 24.25
CA GLU A 197 26.90 -0.05 24.41
C GLU A 197 26.34 1.39 24.44
N ASN A 198 25.36 1.70 23.57
CA ASN A 198 24.65 2.99 23.58
C ASN A 198 23.73 3.19 24.80
N SER A 199 23.28 2.12 25.46
CA SER A 199 22.46 2.21 26.67
C SER A 199 23.30 2.44 27.94
N GLU A 200 24.59 2.13 27.90
CA GLU A 200 25.53 2.37 29.02
C GLU A 200 26.23 3.74 28.92
N ALA A 201 26.22 4.36 27.73
CA ALA A 201 26.78 5.68 27.48
C ALA A 201 25.82 6.86 27.75
N MET A 202 24.58 6.58 28.18
CA MET A 202 23.51 7.56 28.41
C MET A 202 23.04 7.51 29.87
#